data_AF-A0A522C334-F1
#
_entry.id   AF-A0A522C334-F1
#
_cell.length_a   1.000
_cell.length_b   1.000
_cell.length_c   1.000
_cell.angle_alpha   90.00
_cell.angle_beta   90.00
_cell.angle_gamma   90.00
#
_symmetry.space_group_name_H-M   'P 1'
#
loop_
_entity.id
_entity.type
_entity.pdbx_description
1 polymer ?
#
loop_
_entity_poly.entity_id
_entity_poly.type
_entity_poly.pdbx_seq_one_letter_code
_entity_poly.pdbx_strand_id
1 'polypeptide(L)' 'AALNIGFEMGRPEPGQRRLRFMLEGYKGYAPHGQFYNDRISYYGVGLYLGF' A
#
# COMPACT_ATOMS: atom_id res chain seq x y z
N ALA A 1 -1.71 -13.87 3.27
CA ALA A 1 -0.86 -13.39 2.17
C ALA A 1 -1.23 -11.93 1.89
N ALA A 2 -0.24 -11.04 1.82
CA ALA A 2 -0.43 -9.64 1.46
C ALA A 2 0.02 -9.43 0.01
N LEU A 3 -0.74 -8.65 -0.76
CA LEU A 3 -0.44 -8.30 -2.15
C LEU A 3 -0.48 -6.78 -2.29
N ASN A 4 0.64 -6.18 -2.65
CA ASN A 4 0.78 -4.74 -2.86
C ASN A 4 1.20 -4.48 -4.30
N ILE A 5 0.41 -3.71 -5.04
CA ILE A 5 0.67 -3.34 -6.42
C ILE A 5 0.65 -1.81 -6.51
N GLY A 6 1.75 -1.20 -6.95
CA GLY A 6 1.86 0.25 -7.10
C GLY A 6 2.31 0.64 -8.49
N PHE A 7 1.73 1.72 -9.01
CA PHE A 7 2.16 2.37 -10.25
C PHE A 7 2.61 3.79 -9.94
N GLU A 8 3.79 4.14 -10.43
CA GLU A 8 4.37 5.47 -10.24
C GLU A 8 4.23 6.29 -11.51
N MET A 9 3.80 7.53 -11.38
CA MET A 9 3.71 8.47 -12.48
C MET A 9 4.52 9.73 -12.15
N GLY A 10 5.66 9.90 -12.81
CA GLY A 10 6.56 11.03 -12.60
C GLY A 10 7.86 10.86 -13.40
N ARG A 11 8.49 11.97 -13.80
CA ARG A 11 9.80 11.93 -14.47
C ARG A 11 10.89 11.68 -13.42
N PRO A 12 11.88 10.81 -13.68
CA PRO A 12 13.01 10.56 -12.79
C PRO A 12 14.03 11.71 -12.83
N GLU A 13 13.56 12.95 -12.64
CA GLU A 13 14.39 14.14 -12.58
C GLU A 13 14.57 14.57 -11.11
N PRO A 14 15.81 14.81 -10.65
CA PRO A 14 16.05 15.27 -9.29
C PRO A 14 15.36 16.63 -9.05
N GLY A 15 14.48 16.68 -8.06
CA GLY A 15 13.74 17.89 -7.66
C GLY A 15 12.29 17.99 -8.17
N GLN A 16 11.77 17.00 -8.90
CA GLN A 16 10.33 16.97 -9.28
C GLN A 16 9.48 16.14 -8.31
N ARG A 17 8.28 16.65 -7.99
CA ARG A 17 7.24 15.95 -7.20
C ARG A 17 6.87 14.63 -7.87
N ARG A 18 7.11 13.51 -7.20
CA ARG A 18 6.68 12.18 -7.65
C ARG A 18 5.35 11.83 -7.01
N LEU A 19 4.36 11.48 -7.83
CA LEU A 19 3.08 10.98 -7.36
C LEU A 19 3.00 9.49 -7.67
N ARG A 20 2.93 8.67 -6.61
CA ARG A 20 2.74 7.22 -6.76
C ARG A 20 1.34 6.84 -6.28
N PHE A 21 0.60 6.14 -7.14
CA PHE A 21 -0.66 5.51 -6.77
C PHE A 21 -0.39 4.07 -6.35
N MET A 22 -0.92 3.67 -5.20
CA MET A 22 -0.79 2.31 -4.69
C MET A 22 -2.15 1.67 -4.44
N LEU A 23 -2.25 0.41 -4.83
CA LEU A 23 -3.34 -0.50 -4.48
C LEU A 23 -2.77 -1.56 -3.54
N GLU A 24 -3.38 -1.69 -2.38
CA GLU A 24 -3.01 -2.68 -1.37
C GLU A 24 -4.17 -3.65 -1.16
N GLY A 25 -3.87 -4.94 -1.12
CA GLY A 25 -4.82 -6.00 -0.81
C GLY A 25 -4.23 -6.91 0.25
N TYR A 26 -4.87 -6.97 1.41
CA TYR A 26 -4.46 -7.86 2.48
C TYR A 26 -5.53 -8.93 2.70
N LYS A 27 -5.08 -10.18 2.84
CA LYS A 27 -5.95 -11.29 3.25
C LYS A 27 -5.17 -12.22 4.17
N GLY A 28 -5.50 -12.21 5.45
CA GLY A 28 -4.75 -12.97 6.45
C GLY A 28 -5.25 -12.77 7.87
N TYR A 29 -4.51 -13.32 8.83
CA TYR A 29 -4.76 -13.08 10.24
C TYR A 29 -4.47 -11.63 10.59
N ALA A 30 -5.28 -11.03 11.47
CA ALA A 30 -5.13 -9.65 11.90
C ALA A 30 -3.68 -9.39 12.38
N PRO A 31 -2.90 -8.52 11.71
CA PRO A 31 -1.51 -8.28 12.08
C PRO A 31 -1.39 -7.55 13.43
N HIS A 32 -2.46 -6.90 13.90
CA HIS A 32 -2.52 -6.13 15.15
C HIS A 32 -3.63 -6.60 16.12
N GLY A 33 -4.04 -7.86 16.05
CA GLY A 33 -5.05 -8.43 16.96
C GLY A 33 -4.42 -9.16 18.15
N GLN A 34 -4.87 -8.88 19.37
CA GLN A 34 -4.35 -9.47 20.62
C GLN A 34 -4.48 -11.01 20.70
N PHE A 35 -5.28 -11.62 19.81
CA PHE A 35 -5.55 -13.06 19.79
C PHE A 35 -5.20 -13.78 18.47
N TYR A 36 -4.68 -13.08 17.45
CA TYR A 36 -4.33 -13.63 16.12
C TYR A 36 -5.36 -14.57 15.45
N ASN A 37 -6.59 -14.65 15.95
CA ASN A 37 -7.62 -15.60 15.49
C ASN A 37 -8.56 -14.98 14.46
N ASP A 38 -8.65 -13.64 14.44
CA ASP A 38 -9.45 -12.91 13.47
C ASP A 38 -8.76 -12.89 12.11
N ARG A 39 -9.49 -13.31 11.07
CA ARG A 39 -9.07 -13.13 9.69
C ARG A 39 -9.63 -11.83 9.17
N ILE A 40 -8.73 -10.93 8.75
CA ILE A 40 -9.10 -9.68 8.10
C ILE A 40 -8.80 -9.76 6.62
N SER A 41 -9.68 -9.16 5.84
CA SER A 41 -9.46 -8.95 4.40
C SER A 41 -9.82 -7.52 4.08
N TYR A 42 -8.86 -6.76 3.53
CA TYR A 42 -9.09 -5.38 3.16
C TYR A 42 -8.44 -5.05 1.82
N TYR A 43 -9.03 -4.09 1.12
CA TYR A 43 -8.49 -3.47 -0.06
C TYR A 43 -8.35 -1.97 0.22
N GLY A 44 -7.17 -1.43 -0.05
CA GLY A 44 -6.82 -0.04 0.20
C GLY A 44 -6.28 0.62 -1.05
N VAL A 45 -6.50 1.93 -1.15
CA VAL A 45 -5.89 2.78 -2.16
C VAL A 45 -5.10 3.89 -1.47
N GLY A 46 -3.90 4.18 -1.95
CA GLY A 46 -2.99 5.14 -1.32
C GLY A 46 -2.28 6.04 -2.32
N LEU A 47 -1.94 7.25 -1.87
CA LEU A 47 -1.09 8.18 -2.58
C LEU A 47 0.23 8.32 -1.83
N TYR A 48 1.34 8.18 -2.54
CA TYR A 48 2.67 8.46 -2.02
C TYR A 48 3.21 9.73 -2.68
N LEU A 49 3.58 10.70 -1.85
CA LEU A 49 4.21 11.94 -2.27
C LEU A 49 5.71 11.80 -2.06
N GLY A 50 6.46 11.60 -3.14
CA GLY A 50 7.92 11.67 -3.12
C GLY A 50 8.38 13.11 -3.33
N PHE A 51 9.12 13.64 -2.36
CA PHE A 51 9.79 14.95 -2.41
C PHE A 51 11.29 14.78 -2.67
#